data_AF-A0A172TG28-F1
#
_entry.id   AF-A0A172TG28-F1
#
_cell.length_a   1.000
_cell.length_b   1.000
_cell.length_c   1.000
_cell.angle_alpha   90.00
_cell.angle_beta   90.00
_cell.angle_gamma   90.00
#
_symmetry.space_group_name_H-M   'P 1'
#
loop_
_entity.id
_entity.type
_entity.pdbx_description
1 polymer ?
#
loop_
_entity_poly.entity_id
_entity_poly.type
_entity_poly.pdbx_seq_one_letter_code
_entity_poly.pdbx_strand_id
1 'polypeptide(L)'
;MEKRDVFAAIDEIEGQMGNVHAELGSLKKQVIHLLEENKRLSLENQHLRKLLRLEELPEGAPSEQRAQDQRPAVPELVVEDAVVGEGYDNLARIYNEGFHICNVYYGHLRTEGDCLFCLSFLNK
;
A
#
# COMPACT_ATOMS: atom_id res chain seq x y z
N MET A 1 -15.90 -50.69 -30.89
CA MET A 1 -16.28 -50.48 -29.47
C MET A 1 -15.28 -49.53 -28.84
N GLU A 2 -13.99 -49.86 -28.88
CA GLU A 2 -12.83 -49.05 -28.45
C GLU A 2 -12.89 -47.53 -28.75
N LYS A 3 -13.23 -47.12 -29.98
CA LYS A 3 -13.32 -45.68 -30.31
C LYS A 3 -14.40 -44.93 -29.52
N ARG A 4 -15.53 -45.57 -29.19
CA ARG A 4 -16.62 -44.93 -28.44
C ARG A 4 -16.24 -44.73 -26.96
N ASP A 5 -15.42 -45.61 -26.40
CA ASP A 5 -14.92 -45.46 -25.02
C ASP A 5 -13.90 -44.33 -24.90
N VAL A 6 -13.06 -44.10 -25.92
CA VAL A 6 -12.12 -42.97 -25.91
C VAL A 6 -12.85 -41.63 -25.93
N PHE A 7 -13.92 -41.50 -26.72
CA PHE A 7 -14.72 -40.27 -26.73
C PHE A 7 -15.43 -40.04 -25.40
N ALA A 8 -16.01 -41.08 -24.79
CA ALA A 8 -16.62 -40.97 -23.46
C ALA A 8 -15.62 -40.56 -22.38
N ALA A 9 -14.39 -41.10 -22.42
CA ALA A 9 -13.32 -40.70 -21.51
C ALA A 9 -12.87 -39.25 -21.71
N ILE A 10 -12.85 -38.76 -22.96
CA ILE A 10 -12.55 -37.36 -23.26
C ILE A 10 -13.64 -36.44 -22.73
N ASP A 11 -14.92 -36.79 -22.93
CA ASP A 11 -16.06 -36.01 -22.42
C ASP A 11 -16.04 -35.93 -20.88
N GLU A 12 -15.66 -37.02 -20.21
CA GLU A 12 -15.53 -37.05 -18.75
C GLU A 12 -14.38 -36.17 -18.25
N ILE A 13 -13.22 -36.23 -18.92
CA ILE A 13 -12.08 -35.35 -18.60
C ILE A 13 -12.44 -33.88 -18.85
N GLU A 14 -13.17 -33.58 -19.92
CA GLU A 14 -13.65 -32.21 -20.20
C GLU A 14 -14.56 -31.71 -19.07
N GLY A 15 -15.50 -32.54 -18.61
CA GLY A 15 -16.36 -32.23 -17.47
C GLY A 15 -15.56 -32.00 -16.17
N GLN A 16 -14.59 -32.86 -15.88
CA GLN A 16 -13.71 -32.70 -14.73
C GLN A 16 -12.87 -31.43 -14.80
N MET A 17 -12.32 -31.09 -15.98
CA MET A 17 -11.57 -29.85 -16.20
C MET A 17 -12.45 -28.61 -15.94
N GLY A 18 -13.72 -28.66 -16.36
CA GLY A 18 -14.69 -27.60 -16.07
C GLY A 18 -14.91 -27.39 -14.57
N ASN A 19 -15.05 -28.48 -13.81
CA ASN A 19 -15.21 -28.43 -12.36
C ASN A 19 -13.97 -27.87 -11.67
N VAL A 20 -12.77 -28.35 -12.04
CA VAL A 20 -11.49 -27.85 -11.52
C VAL A 20 -11.32 -26.36 -11.81
N HIS A 21 -11.70 -25.90 -13.01
CA HIS A 21 -11.65 -24.49 -13.37
C HIS A 21 -12.59 -23.64 -12.48
N ALA A 22 -13.81 -24.12 -12.20
CA ALA A 22 -14.75 -23.45 -11.31
C ALA A 22 -14.20 -23.38 -9.87
N GLU A 23 -13.64 -24.46 -9.36
CA GLU A 23 -12.99 -24.50 -8.04
C GLU A 23 -11.80 -23.54 -7.96
N LEU A 24 -10.95 -23.50 -8.98
CA LEU A 24 -9.83 -22.57 -9.05
C LEU A 24 -10.32 -21.11 -9.04
N GLY A 25 -11.42 -20.81 -9.73
CA GLY A 25 -12.07 -19.50 -9.70
C GLY A 25 -12.56 -19.12 -8.30
N SER A 26 -13.14 -20.08 -7.56
CA SER A 26 -13.55 -19.88 -6.16
C SER A 26 -12.34 -19.64 -5.25
N LEU A 27 -11.31 -20.47 -5.38
CA LEU A 27 -10.08 -20.36 -4.61
C LEU A 27 -9.39 -19.00 -4.84
N LYS A 28 -9.33 -18.53 -6.09
CA LYS A 28 -8.80 -17.20 -6.42
C LYS A 28 -9.54 -16.09 -5.65
N LYS A 29 -10.87 -16.15 -5.58
CA LYS A 29 -11.66 -15.16 -4.83
C LYS A 29 -11.35 -15.22 -3.33
N GLN A 30 -11.20 -16.41 -2.76
CA GLN A 30 -10.82 -16.58 -1.36
C GLN A 30 -9.43 -16.01 -1.08
N VAL A 31 -8.46 -16.24 -1.96
CA VAL A 31 -7.11 -15.68 -1.84
C VAL A 31 -7.14 -14.15 -1.87
N ILE A 32 -7.92 -13.55 -2.76
CA ILE A 32 -8.08 -12.08 -2.81
C ILE A 32 -8.61 -11.55 -1.47
N HIS A 33 -9.69 -12.15 -0.95
CA HIS A 33 -10.26 -11.75 0.33
C HIS A 33 -9.25 -11.88 1.48
N LEU A 34 -8.49 -12.98 1.54
CA LEU A 34 -7.46 -13.19 2.56
C LEU A 34 -6.31 -12.17 2.45
N LEU A 35 -5.91 -11.80 1.24
CA LEU A 35 -4.88 -10.77 1.04
C LEU A 35 -5.34 -9.40 1.50
N GLU A 36 -6.59 -9.02 1.19
CA GLU A 36 -7.19 -7.77 1.64
C GLU A 36 -7.29 -7.71 3.17
N GLU A 37 -7.77 -8.80 3.79
CA GLU A 37 -7.87 -8.91 5.23
C GLU A 37 -6.50 -8.87 5.91
N ASN A 38 -5.51 -9.60 5.37
CA ASN A 38 -4.15 -9.58 5.90
C ASN A 38 -3.54 -8.18 5.80
N LYS A 39 -3.77 -7.46 4.70
CA LYS A 39 -3.30 -6.08 4.54
C LYS A 39 -3.94 -5.15 5.57
N ARG A 40 -5.25 -5.25 5.77
CA ARG A 40 -5.99 -4.51 6.81
C ARG A 40 -5.41 -4.76 8.20
N LEU A 41 -5.26 -6.02 8.58
CA LEU A 41 -4.71 -6.43 9.88
C LEU A 41 -3.26 -6.00 10.05
N SER A 42 -2.47 -5.98 8.97
CA SER A 42 -1.08 -5.52 9.01
C SER A 42 -0.98 -4.03 9.29
N LEU A 43 -1.86 -3.22 8.68
CA LEU A 43 -1.93 -1.78 8.96
C LEU A 43 -2.37 -1.51 10.40
N GLU A 44 -3.38 -2.23 10.89
CA GLU A 44 -3.86 -2.13 12.26
C GLU A 44 -2.76 -2.50 13.27
N ASN A 45 -2.06 -3.62 13.05
CA ASN A 45 -0.91 -4.00 13.87
C ASN A 45 0.20 -2.93 13.85
N GLN A 46 0.46 -2.31 12.70
CA GLN A 46 1.44 -1.24 12.61
C GLN A 46 1.02 -0.02 13.44
N HIS A 47 -0.26 0.36 13.40
CA HIS A 47 -0.79 1.47 14.18
C HIS A 47 -0.71 1.19 15.69
N LEU A 48 -1.15 0.01 16.12
CA LEU A 48 -1.06 -0.40 17.53
C LEU A 48 0.38 -0.38 18.04
N ARG A 49 1.34 -0.88 17.25
CA ARG A 49 2.77 -0.83 17.60
C ARG A 49 3.31 0.60 17.70
N LYS A 50 2.82 1.54 16.89
CA LYS A 50 3.20 2.96 17.00
C LYS A 50 2.66 3.57 18.29
N LEU A 51 1.39 3.31 18.63
CA LEU A 51 0.77 3.81 19.86
C LEU A 51 1.51 3.29 21.10
N LEU A 52 1.78 1.98 21.16
CA LEU A 52 2.54 1.38 22.27
C LEU A 52 3.96 1.98 22.40
N ARG A 53 4.65 2.24 21.27
CA ARG A 53 5.97 2.91 21.32
C ARG A 53 5.89 4.36 21.80
N LEU A 54 4.78 5.05 21.55
CA LEU A 54 4.56 6.40 22.08
C LEU A 54 4.23 6.37 23.58
N GLU A 55 3.51 5.34 24.04
CA GLU A 55 3.21 5.13 25.47
C GLU A 55 4.42 4.63 26.27
N GLU A 56 5.39 3.95 25.63
CA GLU A 56 6.65 3.51 26.24
C GLU A 56 7.70 4.63 26.38
N LEU A 57 7.47 5.83 25.83
CA LEU A 57 8.29 7.00 26.12
C LEU A 57 7.90 7.53 27.51
N PRO A 58 8.76 7.41 28.54
CA PRO A 58 8.47 8.06 29.81
C PRO A 58 8.47 9.56 29.57
N GLU A 59 7.48 10.25 30.13
CA GLU A 59 7.47 11.70 30.28
C GLU A 59 8.76 12.16 30.98
N GLY A 60 9.76 12.53 30.18
CA GLY A 60 11.01 13.12 30.68
C GLY A 60 12.29 12.45 30.19
N ALA A 61 12.70 12.70 28.94
CA ALA A 61 14.12 12.84 28.58
C ALA A 61 14.26 13.53 27.22
N PRO A 62 15.07 14.61 27.09
CA PRO A 62 15.43 15.16 25.80
C PRO A 62 16.50 14.26 25.18
N SER A 63 16.12 13.37 24.26
CA SER A 63 17.10 12.57 23.52
C SER A 63 17.45 13.24 22.20
N GLU A 64 18.35 14.21 22.31
CA GLU A 64 19.27 14.55 21.23
C GLU A 64 20.12 13.31 20.93
N GLN A 65 19.83 12.63 19.82
CA GLN A 65 20.75 11.66 19.20
C GLN A 65 20.40 11.51 17.72
N ARG A 66 20.66 12.58 16.97
CA ARG A 66 20.96 12.51 15.54
C ARG A 66 22.44 12.15 15.41
N ALA A 67 22.73 10.94 14.96
CA ALA A 67 23.99 10.59 14.32
C ALA A 67 23.62 9.89 13.01
N GLN A 68 24.14 10.18 11.83
CA GLN A 68 25.12 11.14 11.32
C GLN A 68 24.89 11.06 9.81
N ASP A 69 24.71 12.18 9.12
CA ASP A 69 25.19 12.26 7.73
C ASP A 69 25.68 13.68 7.42
N GLN A 70 26.75 13.76 6.65
CA GLN A 70 27.73 14.83 6.68
C GLN A 70 27.53 15.90 5.59
N ARG A 71 27.65 17.19 6.01
CA ARG A 71 28.09 18.43 5.30
C ARG A 71 27.07 19.21 4.43
N PRO A 72 27.34 20.52 4.18
CA PRO A 72 27.87 21.57 5.06
C PRO A 72 26.90 22.76 5.21
N ALA A 73 27.22 23.66 6.15
CA ALA A 73 26.46 24.85 6.48
C ALA A 73 26.19 25.79 5.29
N VAL A 74 24.93 26.20 5.15
CA VAL A 74 24.51 27.48 4.56
C VAL A 74 23.56 28.16 5.57
N PRO A 75 23.75 29.46 5.87
CA PRO A 75 22.96 30.15 6.88
C PRO A 75 21.63 30.66 6.30
N GLU A 76 20.67 30.83 7.21
CA GLU A 76 19.48 31.69 7.08
C GLU A 76 18.36 31.23 6.12
N LEU A 77 17.22 30.83 6.69
CA LEU A 77 16.02 31.66 6.75
C LEU A 77 14.90 30.89 7.47
N VAL A 78 14.48 31.45 8.61
CA VAL A 78 13.26 31.10 9.32
C VAL A 78 12.06 31.67 8.56
N VAL A 79 11.14 30.80 8.14
CA VAL A 79 9.70 31.07 7.89
C VAL A 79 8.97 29.74 8.15
N GLU A 80 8.39 29.54 9.33
CA GLU A 80 6.95 29.74 9.59
C GLU A 80 6.04 28.86 8.71
N ASP A 81 5.89 27.59 9.10
CA ASP A 81 4.58 26.90 9.24
C ASP A 81 4.76 25.44 9.68
N ALA A 82 5.20 25.24 10.93
CA ALA A 82 5.35 23.91 11.54
C ALA A 82 4.01 23.38 12.09
N VAL A 83 2.94 23.45 11.28
CA VAL A 83 1.65 22.76 11.50
C VAL A 83 1.24 21.98 10.24
N VAL A 84 2.19 21.71 9.34
CA VAL A 84 1.98 20.78 8.23
C VAL A 84 2.05 19.37 8.83
N GLY A 85 0.91 18.91 9.34
CA GLY A 85 0.81 17.71 10.17
C GLY A 85 1.32 16.45 9.47
N GLU A 86 1.66 15.43 10.27
CA GLU A 86 2.18 14.12 9.83
C GLU A 86 1.43 13.50 8.62
N GLY A 87 0.15 13.82 8.47
CA GLY A 87 -0.67 13.41 7.33
C GLY A 87 -0.24 14.01 5.99
N TYR A 88 0.21 15.27 5.97
CA TYR A 88 0.68 15.95 4.77
C TYR A 88 2.03 15.39 4.30
N ASP A 89 2.95 15.13 5.23
CA ASP A 89 4.23 14.46 4.94
C ASP A 89 4.02 13.06 4.36
N ASN A 90 3.04 12.32 4.87
CA ASN A 90 2.69 11.01 4.33
C ASN A 90 2.15 11.11 2.89
N LEU A 91 1.31 12.12 2.59
CA LEU A 91 0.80 12.35 1.23
C LEU A 91 1.93 12.77 0.28
N ALA A 92 2.83 13.65 0.72
CA ALA A 92 4.01 14.04 -0.06
C ALA A 92 4.89 12.82 -0.38
N ARG A 93 5.07 11.90 0.58
CA ARG A 93 5.80 10.65 0.35
C ARG A 93 5.13 9.75 -0.70
N ILE A 94 3.82 9.50 -0.59
CA ILE A 94 3.07 8.68 -1.55
C ILE A 94 3.15 9.28 -2.96
N TYR A 95 3.08 10.62 -3.07
CA TYR A 95 3.25 11.32 -4.34
C TYR A 95 4.63 11.13 -4.96
N ASN A 96 5.69 11.20 -4.14
CA ASN A 96 7.08 11.01 -4.56
C ASN A 96 7.41 9.55 -4.90
N GLU A 97 6.70 8.59 -4.33
CA GLU A 97 6.75 7.17 -4.71
C GLU A 97 6.08 6.91 -6.08
N GLY A 98 5.47 7.94 -6.68
CA GLY A 98 4.86 7.88 -8.00
C GLY A 98 3.38 7.54 -7.99
N PHE A 99 2.68 7.64 -6.85
CA PHE A 99 1.25 7.37 -6.77
C PHE A 99 0.42 8.66 -6.71
N HIS A 100 -0.81 8.60 -7.21
CA HIS A 100 -1.73 9.73 -7.10
C HIS A 100 -2.27 9.87 -5.67
N ILE A 101 -2.36 11.11 -5.18
CA ILE A 101 -2.96 11.47 -3.87
C ILE A 101 -4.27 12.24 -4.00
N CYS A 102 -4.71 12.54 -5.23
CA CYS A 102 -6.00 13.16 -5.48
C CYS A 102 -7.14 12.15 -5.33
N ASN A 103 -8.33 12.63 -5.00
CA ASN A 103 -9.54 11.80 -4.88
C ASN A 103 -9.89 11.02 -6.15
N VAL A 104 -9.48 11.50 -7.33
CA VAL A 104 -9.83 10.89 -8.62
C VAL A 104 -9.09 9.57 -8.86
N TYR A 105 -7.83 9.48 -8.45
CA TYR A 105 -6.96 8.34 -8.78
C TYR A 105 -6.16 7.83 -7.57
N TYR A 106 -6.64 8.08 -6.35
CA TYR A 106 -5.89 7.80 -5.13
C TYR A 106 -5.26 6.40 -5.11
N GLY A 107 -3.93 6.33 -4.97
CA GLY A 107 -3.18 5.08 -4.90
C GLY A 107 -2.88 4.40 -6.24
N HIS A 108 -3.25 4.98 -7.38
CA HIS A 108 -2.82 4.49 -8.71
C HIS A 108 -1.45 5.03 -9.08
N LEU A 109 -0.68 4.22 -9.84
CA LEU A 109 0.65 4.58 -10.32
C LEU A 109 0.56 5.65 -11.42
N ARG A 110 1.40 6.68 -11.32
CA ARG A 110 1.49 7.77 -12.29
C ARG A 110 2.31 7.30 -13.50
N THR A 111 1.65 7.18 -14.65
CA THR A 111 2.29 6.81 -15.92
C THR A 111 2.60 8.00 -16.82
N GLU A 112 1.98 9.17 -16.57
CA GLU A 112 1.94 10.31 -17.50
C GLU A 112 2.47 11.64 -16.89
N GLY A 113 3.43 11.58 -15.97
CA GLY A 113 4.03 12.79 -15.39
C GLY A 113 3.21 13.42 -14.25
N ASP A 114 3.42 14.72 -13.98
CA ASP A 114 2.89 15.43 -12.80
C ASP A 114 1.39 15.70 -12.89
N CYS A 115 0.65 15.22 -11.88
CA CYS A 115 -0.79 15.44 -11.78
C CYS A 115 -1.09 16.80 -11.15
N LEU A 116 -1.70 17.71 -11.91
CA LEU A 116 -2.11 19.05 -11.45
C LEU A 116 -2.99 19.01 -10.19
N PHE A 117 -3.87 18.01 -10.08
CA PHE A 117 -4.72 17.83 -8.91
C PHE A 117 -3.95 17.36 -7.67
N CYS A 118 -2.84 16.65 -7.82
CA CYS A 118 -2.02 16.28 -6.67
C CYS A 118 -1.20 17.48 -6.19
N LEU A 119 -0.67 18.28 -7.13
CA LEU A 119 0.09 19.49 -6.83
C LEU A 119 -0.75 20.56 -6.12
N SER A 120 -2.05 20.68 -6.43
CA SER A 120 -2.93 21.62 -5.74
C SER A 120 -3.21 21.25 -4.27
N PHE A 121 -3.06 19.97 -3.89
CA PHE A 121 -3.09 19.56 -2.47
C PHE A 121 -1.76 19.86 -1.75
N LEU A 122 -0.64 19.84 -2.48
CA LEU A 122 0.72 19.99 -1.94
C LEU A 122 1.28 21.43 -2.02
N ASN A 123 0.59 22.37 -2.65
CA ASN A 123 1.07 23.75 -2.79
C ASN A 123 0.01 24.77 -2.33
N LYS A 124 -0.73 24.43 -1.28
CA LYS A 124 -1.80 25.27 -0.75
C LYS A 124 -1.29 26.22 0.32
#